data_AF-A0A9W6HGW6-F1
#
_entry.id   AF-A0A9W6HGW6-F1
#
_cell.length_a   1.000
_cell.length_b   1.000
_cell.length_c   1.000
_cell.angle_alpha   90.00
_cell.angle_beta   90.00
_cell.angle_gamma   90.00
#
_symmetry.space_group_name_H-M   'P 1'
#
loop_
_entity.id
_entity.type
_entity.pdbx_description
1 polymer ?
#
loop_
_entity_poly.entity_id
_entity_poly.type
_entity_poly.pdbx_seq_one_letter_code
_entity_poly.pdbx_strand_id
1 'polypeptide(L)'
;MSDAHEPERGVYILGGEGGHRGFWGAQNKSRGWGTVAIIAVGMVFTPAFGWVAIISAFVGVAALVILTSGTHNGSIIERRRRSRRHRLAQRTHADEFIPYDADRAALLTTALEQTRKSKEKTDQTARVAWARELAAMRANPDGCDGMGWLQSGRGVPGIAWHGPVGEEPYLSVAFSVSGQLRGMESTENVVRGAEAFGGFQAAKAVPGSLMRIVQSVTRVLPADTALQESWVLNNIDPAAPDWAKESYNEVLIETSRGAMVQRHYVVGRWPVNARFVEQAKKYGRGRDGWRKLMAAEIESFRRGLLDARHSWAEPLTARGTAAVIRHMQNPSRPLDLVRDMQPTSTGERARGGEYSAHVAEGVDPETGERVEWWHRTAAIRAESLTVAQRRPLWLLELLVGRELDIIRTVSFHIELIPAAEARHAARRDLVSDMAADISESANGKIPLDEGKVKVLAAQRRRNDLAEGSGHHGTNWVGFVTITATSRDRLAAASRELAEVCANEVGIQRLEWLDSYQAAASGTTWPIARGLRPHTPSFGARAMRVIAGGGDKEAIA
;
A
#
# COMPACT_ATOMS: atom_id res chain seq x y z
N MET A 1 -40.00 -0.73 23.37
CA MET A 1 -38.80 -1.03 24.19
C MET A 1 -37.70 -1.41 23.22
N SER A 2 -36.84 -0.45 22.87
CA SER A 2 -35.70 -0.71 21.99
C SER A 2 -34.55 -1.18 22.85
N ASP A 3 -34.20 -2.46 22.77
CA ASP A 3 -32.90 -2.94 23.24
C ASP A 3 -31.83 -2.20 22.43
N ALA A 4 -31.35 -1.08 22.99
CA ALA A 4 -30.16 -0.43 22.51
C ALA A 4 -29.02 -1.42 22.78
N HIS A 5 -28.71 -2.23 21.76
CA HIS A 5 -27.61 -3.17 21.78
C HIS A 5 -26.34 -2.40 22.18
N GLU A 6 -25.91 -2.52 23.43
CA GLU A 6 -24.62 -1.98 23.85
C GLU A 6 -23.56 -2.63 22.94
N PRO A 7 -22.72 -1.84 22.26
CA PRO A 7 -21.73 -2.40 21.38
C PRO A 7 -20.77 -3.27 22.19
N GLU A 8 -20.74 -4.57 21.91
CA GLU A 8 -19.77 -5.50 22.50
C GLU A 8 -18.36 -4.94 22.29
N ARG A 9 -17.64 -4.71 23.39
CA ARG A 9 -16.31 -4.10 23.36
C ARG A 9 -15.36 -4.99 22.57
N GLY A 10 -14.57 -4.39 21.67
CA GLY A 10 -13.64 -5.13 20.81
C GLY A 10 -14.26 -5.69 19.53
N VAL A 11 -15.52 -5.37 19.23
CA VAL A 11 -16.16 -5.67 17.96
C VAL A 11 -16.28 -4.41 17.11
N TYR A 12 -15.64 -4.41 15.94
CA TYR A 12 -15.57 -3.28 15.01
C TYR A 12 -16.32 -3.62 13.73
N ILE A 13 -16.96 -2.65 13.08
CA ILE A 13 -17.58 -2.88 11.76
C ILE A 13 -16.61 -2.40 10.69
N LEU A 14 -16.22 -3.32 9.79
CA LEU A 14 -15.41 -2.98 8.62
C LEU A 14 -16.17 -3.33 7.35
N GLY A 15 -15.99 -2.50 6.32
CA GLY A 15 -16.66 -2.64 5.03
C GLY A 15 -17.77 -1.60 4.82
N GLY A 16 -18.17 -1.39 3.57
CA GLY A 16 -19.24 -0.44 3.21
C GLY A 16 -18.78 1.01 3.03
N GLU A 17 -17.52 1.31 3.35
CA GLU A 17 -16.83 2.61 3.16
C GLU A 17 -16.48 2.92 1.69
N GLY A 18 -16.79 1.99 0.77
CA GLY A 18 -16.37 2.05 -0.62
C GLY A 18 -16.87 3.29 -1.36
N GLY A 19 -15.90 4.19 -1.65
CA GLY A 19 -15.82 5.16 -2.74
C GLY A 19 -16.97 6.16 -2.85
N HIS A 20 -16.66 7.47 -2.82
CA HIS A 20 -17.64 8.55 -3.01
C HIS A 20 -18.73 8.20 -4.02
N ARG A 21 -19.89 7.83 -3.50
CA ARG A 21 -21.09 7.53 -4.27
C ARG A 21 -21.61 8.89 -4.72
N GLY A 22 -21.48 9.18 -6.01
CA GLY A 22 -22.09 10.38 -6.55
C GLY A 22 -23.61 10.30 -6.38
N PHE A 23 -24.31 11.37 -6.73
CA PHE A 23 -25.79 11.43 -6.82
C PHE A 23 -26.44 10.27 -7.62
N TRP A 24 -25.62 9.49 -8.35
CA TRP A 24 -26.01 8.34 -9.18
C TRP A 24 -25.56 6.98 -8.61
N GLY A 25 -25.31 6.88 -7.30
CA GLY A 25 -24.88 5.65 -6.62
C GLY A 25 -23.39 5.35 -6.77
N ALA A 26 -22.96 4.16 -6.35
CA ALA A 26 -21.58 3.64 -6.46
C ALA A 26 -21.13 3.39 -7.92
N GLN A 27 -21.71 4.11 -8.88
CA GLN A 27 -21.37 3.99 -10.29
C GLN A 27 -20.17 4.88 -10.63
N ASN A 28 -19.25 4.29 -11.38
CA ASN A 28 -18.05 4.94 -11.92
C ASN A 28 -18.41 6.31 -12.53
N LYS A 29 -17.76 7.41 -12.10
CA LYS A 29 -18.08 8.78 -12.57
C LYS A 29 -18.08 8.91 -14.10
N SER A 30 -17.26 8.12 -14.77
CA SER A 30 -17.20 8.04 -16.24
C SER A 30 -18.46 7.44 -16.86
N ARG A 31 -19.15 6.51 -16.16
CA ARG A 31 -20.43 5.95 -16.61
C ARG A 31 -21.54 6.98 -16.48
N GLY A 32 -21.61 7.73 -15.38
CA GLY A 32 -22.59 8.80 -15.20
C GLY A 32 -22.49 9.87 -16.27
N TRP A 33 -21.29 10.43 -16.47
CA TRP A 33 -21.06 11.42 -17.54
C TRP A 33 -21.22 10.85 -18.95
N GLY A 34 -20.83 9.58 -19.17
CA GLY A 34 -21.02 8.90 -20.45
C GLY A 34 -22.50 8.72 -20.80
N THR A 35 -23.32 8.31 -19.84
CA THR A 35 -24.78 8.19 -20.01
C THR A 35 -25.42 9.55 -20.30
N VAL A 36 -25.03 10.59 -19.55
CA VAL A 36 -25.52 11.97 -19.80
C VAL A 36 -25.13 12.45 -21.20
N ALA A 37 -23.89 12.21 -21.62
CA ALA A 37 -23.44 12.59 -22.96
C ALA A 37 -24.21 11.85 -24.06
N ILE A 38 -24.45 10.54 -23.91
CA ILE A 38 -25.20 9.74 -24.89
C ILE A 38 -26.67 10.19 -24.95
N ILE A 39 -27.29 10.48 -23.79
CA ILE A 39 -28.67 10.98 -23.73
C ILE A 39 -28.76 12.39 -24.32
N ALA A 40 -27.80 13.28 -24.02
CA ALA A 40 -27.77 14.63 -24.57
C ALA A 40 -27.60 14.62 -26.09
N VAL A 41 -26.69 13.78 -26.61
CA VAL A 41 -26.53 13.56 -28.05
C VAL A 41 -27.83 13.01 -28.65
N GLY A 42 -28.43 12.00 -28.03
CA GLY A 42 -29.73 11.45 -28.44
C GLY A 42 -30.82 12.53 -28.52
N MET A 43 -30.95 13.37 -27.50
CA MET A 43 -31.91 14.48 -27.44
C MET A 43 -31.65 15.54 -28.52
N VAL A 44 -30.40 15.91 -28.78
CA VAL A 44 -30.04 16.88 -29.82
C VAL A 44 -30.34 16.36 -31.22
N PHE A 45 -30.18 15.05 -31.46
CA PHE A 45 -30.45 14.44 -32.76
C PHE A 45 -31.89 13.95 -32.93
N THR A 46 -32.72 13.97 -31.88
CA THR A 46 -34.13 13.55 -31.94
C THR A 46 -34.97 14.38 -32.92
N PRO A 47 -34.83 15.72 -33.03
CA PRO A 47 -35.57 16.51 -34.02
C PRO A 47 -35.23 16.16 -35.48
N ALA A 48 -34.02 15.68 -35.75
CA ALA A 48 -33.54 15.39 -37.11
C ALA A 48 -33.78 13.93 -37.53
N PHE A 49 -33.74 12.98 -36.58
CA PHE A 49 -33.76 11.54 -36.87
C PHE A 49 -34.87 10.76 -36.13
N GLY A 50 -35.72 11.45 -35.35
CA GLY A 50 -36.89 10.87 -34.70
C GLY A 50 -36.58 9.67 -33.79
N TRP A 51 -37.40 8.63 -33.89
CA TRP A 51 -37.30 7.41 -33.06
C TRP A 51 -35.97 6.65 -33.22
N VAL A 52 -35.28 6.79 -34.36
CA VAL A 52 -33.97 6.17 -34.60
C VAL A 52 -32.89 6.76 -33.68
N ALA A 53 -32.97 8.07 -33.36
CA ALA A 53 -32.06 8.72 -32.41
C ALA A 53 -32.26 8.18 -30.98
N ILE A 54 -33.50 7.89 -30.60
CA ILE A 54 -33.84 7.36 -29.28
C ILE A 54 -33.35 5.91 -29.14
N ILE A 55 -33.58 5.07 -30.16
CA ILE A 55 -33.09 3.68 -30.16
C ILE A 55 -31.57 3.64 -30.15
N SER A 56 -30.89 4.45 -30.97
CA SER A 56 -29.43 4.50 -30.99
C SER A 56 -28.83 5.01 -29.68
N ALA A 57 -29.46 5.99 -29.01
CA ALA A 57 -29.08 6.41 -27.67
C ALA A 57 -29.28 5.28 -26.64
N PHE A 58 -30.40 4.56 -26.68
CA PHE A 58 -30.67 3.42 -25.79
C PHE A 58 -29.66 2.29 -26.00
N VAL A 59 -29.38 1.92 -27.24
CA VAL A 59 -28.34 0.94 -27.60
C VAL A 59 -26.97 1.42 -27.15
N GLY A 60 -26.67 2.71 -27.29
CA GLY A 60 -25.43 3.32 -26.81
C GLY A 60 -25.28 3.20 -25.29
N VAL A 61 -26.33 3.46 -24.52
CA VAL A 61 -26.34 3.27 -23.06
C VAL A 61 -26.20 1.80 -22.68
N ALA A 62 -26.92 0.89 -23.35
CA ALA A 62 -26.81 -0.55 -23.12
C ALA A 62 -25.39 -1.07 -23.41
N ALA A 63 -24.80 -0.65 -24.53
CA ALA A 63 -23.42 -0.97 -24.87
C ALA A 63 -22.43 -0.39 -23.86
N LEU A 64 -22.63 0.86 -23.39
CA LEU A 64 -21.82 1.46 -22.33
C LEU A 64 -21.93 0.63 -21.04
N VAL A 65 -23.12 0.21 -20.65
CA VAL A 65 -23.35 -0.64 -19.47
C VAL A 65 -22.62 -1.98 -19.60
N ILE A 66 -22.68 -2.64 -20.75
CA ILE A 66 -21.97 -3.91 -20.99
C ILE A 66 -20.44 -3.69 -21.00
N LEU A 67 -19.96 -2.61 -21.60
CA LEU A 67 -18.53 -2.31 -21.68
C LEU A 67 -17.93 -1.86 -20.34
N THR A 68 -18.76 -1.33 -19.44
CA THR A 68 -18.38 -0.82 -18.12
C THR A 68 -18.80 -1.71 -16.96
N SER A 69 -19.62 -2.75 -17.20
CA SER A 69 -19.99 -3.71 -16.15
C SER A 69 -18.74 -4.46 -15.71
N GLY A 70 -18.52 -4.48 -14.39
CA GLY A 70 -17.40 -5.20 -13.80
C GLY A 70 -17.67 -6.70 -13.85
N THR A 71 -16.84 -7.44 -14.55
CA THR A 71 -16.76 -8.90 -14.39
C THR A 71 -15.72 -9.26 -13.33
N HIS A 72 -15.55 -10.55 -13.00
CA HIS A 72 -14.51 -11.04 -12.09
C HIS A 72 -13.10 -10.52 -12.45
N ASN A 73 -12.78 -10.35 -13.74
CA ASN A 73 -11.51 -9.77 -14.20
C ASN A 73 -11.63 -8.29 -14.67
N GLY A 74 -12.53 -7.52 -14.07
CA GLY A 74 -12.76 -6.11 -14.42
C GLY A 74 -13.62 -5.92 -15.67
N SER A 75 -13.82 -4.66 -16.07
CA SER A 75 -14.62 -4.33 -17.27
C SER A 75 -13.82 -4.52 -18.57
N ILE A 76 -14.50 -4.68 -19.71
CA ILE A 76 -13.85 -4.83 -21.03
C ILE A 76 -12.94 -3.61 -21.34
N ILE A 77 -13.40 -2.41 -20.98
CA ILE A 77 -12.62 -1.18 -21.15
C ILE A 77 -11.36 -1.20 -20.28
N GLU A 78 -11.46 -1.64 -19.03
CA GLU A 78 -10.30 -1.76 -18.14
C GLU A 78 -9.28 -2.76 -18.68
N ARG A 79 -9.73 -3.91 -19.17
CA ARG A 79 -8.84 -4.91 -19.79
C ARG A 79 -8.11 -4.33 -21.00
N ARG A 80 -8.83 -3.65 -21.91
CA ARG A 80 -8.21 -2.98 -23.08
C ARG A 80 -7.21 -1.90 -22.66
N ARG A 81 -7.52 -1.10 -21.62
CA ARG A 81 -6.58 -0.11 -21.07
C ARG A 81 -5.33 -0.78 -20.50
N ARG A 82 -5.47 -1.84 -19.69
CA ARG A 82 -4.35 -2.63 -19.14
C ARG A 82 -3.48 -3.19 -20.25
N SER A 83 -4.07 -3.83 -21.27
CA SER A 83 -3.33 -4.37 -22.42
C SER A 83 -2.62 -3.29 -23.23
N ARG A 84 -3.27 -2.15 -23.50
CA ARG A 84 -2.64 -1.03 -24.22
C ARG A 84 -1.45 -0.47 -23.46
N ARG A 85 -1.58 -0.31 -22.13
CA ARG A 85 -0.48 0.14 -21.27
C ARG A 85 0.67 -0.85 -21.24
N HIS A 86 0.40 -2.14 -21.10
CA HIS A 86 1.44 -3.16 -21.13
C HIS A 86 2.20 -3.17 -22.46
N ARG A 87 1.49 -3.08 -23.59
CA ARG A 87 2.13 -2.93 -24.91
C ARG A 87 2.95 -1.65 -25.01
N LEU A 88 2.51 -0.56 -24.38
CA LEU A 88 3.29 0.68 -24.33
C LEU A 88 4.55 0.49 -23.49
N ALA A 89 4.44 -0.08 -22.30
CA ALA A 89 5.56 -0.38 -21.41
C ALA A 89 6.61 -1.27 -22.09
N GLN A 90 6.18 -2.34 -22.77
CA GLN A 90 7.07 -3.21 -23.55
C GLN A 90 7.77 -2.48 -24.71
N ARG A 91 7.10 -1.51 -25.35
CA ARG A 91 7.69 -0.70 -26.42
C ARG A 91 8.68 0.34 -25.90
N THR A 92 8.41 0.91 -24.73
CA THR A 92 9.25 1.95 -24.13
C THR A 92 10.28 1.38 -23.14
N HIS A 93 10.25 0.07 -22.87
CA HIS A 93 11.02 -0.60 -21.82
C HIS A 93 10.88 0.07 -20.44
N ALA A 94 9.71 0.66 -20.17
CA ALA A 94 9.49 1.42 -18.93
C ALA A 94 9.39 0.52 -17.68
N ASP A 95 9.11 -0.75 -17.88
CA ASP A 95 9.01 -1.79 -16.85
C ASP A 95 10.33 -2.53 -16.60
N GLU A 96 11.36 -2.27 -17.41
CA GLU A 96 12.72 -2.74 -17.17
C GLU A 96 13.44 -1.75 -16.25
N PHE A 97 14.21 -2.29 -15.30
CA PHE A 97 14.98 -1.46 -14.39
C PHE A 97 16.40 -2.02 -14.26
N ILE A 98 17.38 -1.14 -14.49
CA ILE A 98 18.78 -1.42 -14.25
C ILE A 98 19.25 -0.36 -13.24
N PRO A 99 19.85 -0.76 -12.10
CA PRO A 99 20.44 0.19 -11.17
C PRO A 99 21.47 1.07 -11.90
N TYR A 100 21.41 2.37 -11.66
CA TYR A 100 22.32 3.31 -12.30
C TYR A 100 23.79 3.04 -11.92
N ASP A 101 24.63 2.87 -12.93
CA ASP A 101 26.09 2.73 -12.84
C ASP A 101 26.74 3.80 -13.73
N ALA A 102 27.50 4.70 -13.13
CA ALA A 102 28.11 5.83 -13.81
C ALA A 102 29.16 5.40 -14.85
N ASP A 103 29.96 4.38 -14.53
CA ASP A 103 31.04 3.92 -15.41
C ASP A 103 30.45 3.20 -16.62
N ARG A 104 29.46 2.32 -16.38
CA ARG A 104 28.74 1.64 -17.46
C ARG A 104 27.99 2.65 -18.33
N ALA A 105 27.33 3.65 -17.75
CA ALA A 105 26.62 4.67 -18.50
C ALA A 105 27.59 5.46 -19.41
N ALA A 106 28.76 5.86 -18.91
CA ALA A 106 29.78 6.57 -19.69
C ALA A 106 30.36 5.72 -20.84
N LEU A 107 30.55 4.42 -20.62
CA LEU A 107 30.96 3.49 -21.67
C LEU A 107 29.89 3.38 -22.77
N LEU A 108 28.62 3.24 -22.39
CA LEU A 108 27.51 3.12 -23.34
C LEU A 108 27.30 4.41 -24.14
N THR A 109 27.41 5.60 -23.53
CA THR A 109 27.32 6.87 -24.25
C THR A 109 28.44 7.00 -25.28
N THR A 110 29.67 6.69 -24.88
CA THR A 110 30.84 6.73 -25.78
C THR A 110 30.68 5.76 -26.93
N ALA A 111 30.22 4.53 -26.66
CA ALA A 111 29.96 3.51 -27.68
C ALA A 111 28.87 3.95 -28.69
N LEU A 112 27.80 4.58 -28.19
CA LEU A 112 26.72 5.12 -29.03
C LEU A 112 27.19 6.28 -29.93
N GLU A 113 28.10 7.12 -29.44
CA GLU A 113 28.69 8.21 -30.22
C GLU A 113 29.64 7.71 -31.30
N GLN A 114 30.52 6.76 -30.96
CA GLN A 114 31.49 6.18 -31.90
C GLN A 114 30.81 5.43 -33.04
N THR A 115 29.80 4.63 -32.71
CA THR A 115 29.06 3.85 -33.70
C THR A 115 28.02 4.68 -34.45
N ARG A 116 27.92 6.00 -34.18
CA ARG A 116 26.81 6.85 -34.67
C ARG A 116 26.63 6.83 -36.19
N LYS A 117 27.75 6.79 -36.91
CA LYS A 117 27.82 6.86 -38.38
C LYS A 117 28.11 5.49 -39.04
N SER A 118 28.36 4.45 -38.24
CA SER A 118 28.59 3.11 -38.77
C SER A 118 27.32 2.57 -39.46
N LYS A 119 27.51 1.96 -40.63
CA LYS A 119 26.44 1.29 -41.41
C LYS A 119 26.43 -0.23 -41.20
N GLU A 120 27.31 -0.75 -40.35
CA GLU A 120 27.38 -2.18 -40.08
C GLU A 120 26.13 -2.66 -39.33
N LYS A 121 25.61 -3.84 -39.72
CA LYS A 121 24.37 -4.38 -39.13
C LYS A 121 24.56 -4.77 -37.66
N THR A 122 25.74 -5.26 -37.31
CA THR A 122 26.18 -5.58 -35.94
C THR A 122 26.14 -4.34 -35.05
N ASP A 123 26.76 -3.24 -35.49
CA ASP A 123 26.74 -1.94 -34.81
C ASP A 123 25.32 -1.38 -34.67
N GLN A 124 24.48 -1.53 -35.69
CA GLN A 124 23.08 -1.11 -35.60
C GLN A 124 22.31 -1.88 -34.51
N THR A 125 22.50 -3.20 -34.43
CA THR A 125 21.86 -4.01 -33.37
C THR A 125 22.41 -3.68 -31.98
N ALA A 126 23.72 -3.47 -31.85
CA ALA A 126 24.36 -3.10 -30.60
C ALA A 126 23.89 -1.72 -30.11
N ARG A 127 23.72 -0.75 -31.01
CA ARG A 127 23.21 0.59 -30.68
C ARG A 127 21.81 0.56 -30.10
N VAL A 128 20.92 -0.27 -30.63
CA VAL A 128 19.57 -0.45 -30.07
C VAL A 128 19.66 -1.04 -28.66
N ALA A 129 20.52 -2.04 -28.45
CA ALA A 129 20.72 -2.65 -27.14
C ALA A 129 21.32 -1.66 -26.12
N TRP A 130 22.37 -0.91 -26.49
CA TRP A 130 22.99 0.09 -25.63
C TRP A 130 22.06 1.24 -25.30
N ALA A 131 21.30 1.74 -26.28
CA ALA A 131 20.32 2.79 -26.05
C ALA A 131 19.19 2.31 -25.12
N ARG A 132 18.76 1.04 -25.25
CA ARG A 132 17.80 0.42 -24.35
C ARG A 132 18.35 0.29 -22.93
N GLU A 133 19.57 -0.23 -22.78
CA GLU A 133 20.22 -0.40 -21.48
C GLU A 133 20.34 0.95 -20.76
N LEU A 134 20.80 1.99 -21.49
CA LEU A 134 20.92 3.35 -20.95
C LEU A 134 19.57 3.98 -20.59
N ALA A 135 18.50 3.70 -21.35
CA ALA A 135 17.15 4.16 -21.02
C ALA A 135 16.55 3.44 -19.80
N ALA A 136 16.90 2.17 -19.59
CA ALA A 136 16.47 1.39 -18.43
C ALA A 136 17.26 1.71 -17.15
N MET A 137 18.46 2.29 -17.28
CA MET A 137 19.29 2.70 -16.15
C MET A 137 18.67 3.86 -15.38
N ARG A 138 18.31 3.60 -14.13
CA ARG A 138 17.64 4.58 -13.26
C ARG A 138 18.17 4.50 -11.84
N ALA A 139 18.10 5.62 -11.13
CA ALA A 139 18.55 5.69 -9.74
C ALA A 139 17.64 4.88 -8.79
N ASN A 140 16.33 4.90 -9.04
CA ASN A 140 15.34 4.19 -8.25
C ASN A 140 14.47 3.30 -9.13
N PRO A 141 14.05 2.12 -8.63
CA PRO A 141 13.04 1.29 -9.29
C PRO A 141 11.67 1.97 -9.30
N ASP A 142 10.78 1.51 -10.17
CA ASP A 142 9.41 2.05 -10.34
C ASP A 142 8.67 2.27 -9.02
N GLY A 143 8.79 1.31 -8.10
CA GLY A 143 8.12 1.35 -6.80
C GLY A 143 8.54 2.52 -5.91
N CYS A 144 9.75 3.04 -6.04
CA CYS A 144 10.26 4.21 -5.31
C CYS A 144 10.81 5.31 -6.23
N ASP A 145 10.31 5.38 -7.48
CA ASP A 145 10.61 6.49 -8.38
C ASP A 145 10.40 7.86 -7.72
N GLY A 146 11.35 8.76 -7.92
CA GLY A 146 11.40 10.08 -7.27
C GLY A 146 11.81 10.08 -5.79
N MET A 147 12.26 8.95 -5.24
CA MET A 147 12.77 8.86 -3.87
C MET A 147 14.22 9.37 -3.75
N GLY A 148 14.52 10.06 -2.66
CA GLY A 148 15.86 10.44 -2.25
C GLY A 148 15.95 10.52 -0.73
N TRP A 149 17.00 11.15 -0.21
CA TRP A 149 17.22 11.27 1.23
C TRP A 149 17.40 12.73 1.64
N LEU A 150 16.56 13.20 2.56
CA LEU A 150 16.81 14.46 3.28
C LEU A 150 17.91 14.25 4.34
N GLN A 151 17.93 13.07 4.96
CA GLN A 151 18.88 12.66 5.99
C GLN A 151 19.31 11.20 5.75
N SER A 152 20.62 10.97 5.60
CA SER A 152 21.21 9.65 5.37
C SER A 152 22.48 9.38 6.20
N GLY A 153 22.73 10.20 7.23
CA GLY A 153 23.88 10.06 8.12
C GLY A 153 23.92 8.71 8.84
N ARG A 154 25.10 8.33 9.34
CA ARG A 154 25.27 7.11 10.14
C ARG A 154 24.67 7.30 11.54
N GLY A 155 23.96 6.29 12.03
CA GLY A 155 23.41 6.28 13.39
C GLY A 155 22.26 7.27 13.63
N VAL A 156 21.71 7.87 12.57
CA VAL A 156 20.59 8.80 12.64
C VAL A 156 19.41 8.28 11.81
N PRO A 157 18.16 8.65 12.16
CA PRO A 157 16.99 8.27 11.39
C PRO A 157 17.12 8.64 9.90
N GLY A 158 16.78 7.70 9.03
CA GLY A 158 16.67 7.94 7.59
C GLY A 158 15.40 8.71 7.29
N ILE A 159 15.53 9.92 6.75
CA ILE A 159 14.37 10.71 6.29
C ILE A 159 14.34 10.63 4.78
N ALA A 160 13.45 9.79 4.26
CA ALA A 160 13.26 9.64 2.82
C ALA A 160 12.45 10.83 2.29
N TRP A 161 12.89 11.39 1.17
CA TRP A 161 12.20 12.41 0.42
C TRP A 161 11.53 11.77 -0.79
N HIS A 162 10.27 12.08 -1.05
CA HIS A 162 9.54 11.59 -2.21
C HIS A 162 9.01 12.76 -3.03
N GLY A 163 9.36 12.80 -4.31
CA GLY A 163 8.79 13.74 -5.29
C GLY A 163 8.11 13.05 -6.47
N PRO A 164 7.09 12.19 -6.25
CA PRO A 164 6.42 11.49 -7.34
C PRO A 164 5.68 12.46 -8.27
N VAL A 165 5.73 12.15 -9.58
CA VAL A 165 5.08 12.98 -10.60
C VAL A 165 3.56 12.99 -10.39
N GLY A 166 2.98 14.19 -10.30
CA GLY A 166 1.52 14.38 -10.19
C GLY A 166 0.95 14.24 -8.77
N GLU A 167 1.80 14.05 -7.76
CA GLU A 167 1.42 14.01 -6.35
C GLU A 167 2.17 15.09 -5.54
N GLU A 168 1.66 15.42 -4.36
CA GLU A 168 2.35 16.32 -3.44
C GLU A 168 3.62 15.65 -2.89
N PRO A 169 4.79 16.33 -2.89
CA PRO A 169 6.00 15.78 -2.31
C PRO A 169 5.81 15.51 -0.82
N TYR A 170 6.45 14.47 -0.30
CA TYR A 170 6.31 14.08 1.10
C TYR A 170 7.61 13.51 1.66
N LEU A 171 7.72 13.54 2.97
CA LEU A 171 8.77 12.87 3.73
C LEU A 171 8.20 11.59 4.34
N SER A 172 9.00 10.52 4.39
CA SER A 172 8.65 9.30 5.11
C SER A 172 9.78 8.83 6.01
N VAL A 173 9.41 8.24 7.15
CA VAL A 173 10.35 7.64 8.10
C VAL A 173 9.79 6.28 8.52
N ALA A 174 10.59 5.24 8.31
CA ALA A 174 10.25 3.87 8.66
C ALA A 174 10.78 3.52 10.06
N PHE A 175 9.95 2.86 10.86
CA PHE A 175 10.30 2.33 12.16
C PHE A 175 10.20 0.81 12.11
N SER A 176 11.21 0.13 12.62
CA SER A 176 11.09 -1.28 12.96
C SER A 176 10.40 -1.38 14.32
N VAL A 177 9.42 -2.26 14.44
CA VAL A 177 8.60 -2.39 15.66
C VAL A 177 8.44 -3.84 16.07
N SER A 178 8.19 -4.08 17.35
CA SER A 178 7.96 -5.43 17.87
C SER A 178 6.65 -6.09 17.43
N GLY A 179 5.68 -5.33 16.94
CA GLY A 179 4.26 -5.70 17.05
C GLY A 179 3.69 -5.42 18.45
N GLN A 180 2.37 -5.50 18.62
CA GLN A 180 1.70 -5.22 19.90
C GLN A 180 1.57 -6.43 20.82
N LEU A 181 1.63 -7.64 20.25
CA LEU A 181 1.42 -8.90 20.94
C LEU A 181 2.68 -9.75 20.82
N ARG A 182 3.04 -10.45 21.89
CA ARG A 182 4.14 -11.42 21.90
C ARG A 182 3.64 -12.72 22.52
N GLY A 183 3.41 -13.73 21.68
CA GLY A 183 2.88 -15.01 22.12
C GLY A 183 1.37 -14.94 22.42
N MET A 184 0.92 -15.85 23.29
CA MET A 184 -0.48 -15.94 23.68
C MET A 184 -0.85 -14.82 24.65
N GLU A 185 -1.87 -14.07 24.31
CA GLU A 185 -2.36 -12.94 25.09
C GLU A 185 -3.87 -13.09 25.35
N SER A 186 -4.33 -12.46 26.44
CA SER A 186 -5.76 -12.43 26.74
C SER A 186 -6.53 -11.61 25.71
N THR A 187 -7.79 -11.97 25.42
CA THR A 187 -8.66 -11.20 24.52
C THR A 187 -8.75 -9.73 24.92
N GLU A 188 -8.77 -9.44 26.23
CA GLU A 188 -8.81 -8.07 26.73
C GLU A 188 -7.52 -7.30 26.40
N ASN A 189 -6.34 -7.91 26.53
CA ASN A 189 -5.09 -7.26 26.15
C ASN A 189 -5.04 -6.96 24.65
N VAL A 190 -5.54 -7.87 23.82
CA VAL A 190 -5.65 -7.66 22.37
C VAL A 190 -6.54 -6.45 22.06
N VAL A 191 -7.71 -6.37 22.68
CA VAL A 191 -8.64 -5.26 22.49
C VAL A 191 -8.04 -3.94 22.97
N ARG A 192 -7.43 -3.91 24.16
CA ARG A 192 -6.74 -2.73 24.70
C ARG A 192 -5.59 -2.26 23.79
N GLY A 193 -4.84 -3.20 23.20
CA GLY A 193 -3.80 -2.88 22.21
C GLY A 193 -4.38 -2.21 20.97
N ALA A 194 -5.45 -2.76 20.41
CA ALA A 194 -6.13 -2.18 19.25
C ALA A 194 -6.69 -0.78 19.56
N GLU A 195 -7.33 -0.60 20.72
CA GLU A 195 -7.83 0.70 21.19
C GLU A 195 -6.69 1.72 21.37
N ALA A 196 -5.55 1.32 21.93
CA ALA A 196 -4.39 2.18 22.10
C ALA A 196 -3.79 2.63 20.74
N PHE A 197 -3.73 1.72 19.77
CA PHE A 197 -3.32 2.08 18.40
C PHE A 197 -4.32 2.99 17.70
N GLY A 198 -5.62 2.80 17.94
CA GLY A 198 -6.67 3.73 17.51
C GLY A 198 -6.52 5.12 18.13
N GLY A 199 -6.23 5.19 19.44
CA GLY A 199 -5.96 6.43 20.16
C GLY A 199 -4.73 7.17 19.63
N PHE A 200 -3.64 6.44 19.33
CA PHE A 200 -2.46 6.98 18.66
C PHE A 200 -2.80 7.62 17.30
N GLN A 201 -3.56 6.91 16.45
CA GLN A 201 -3.98 7.44 15.15
C GLN A 201 -4.87 8.68 15.31
N ALA A 202 -5.80 8.68 16.26
CA ALA A 202 -6.66 9.82 16.56
C ALA A 202 -5.86 11.04 17.01
N ALA A 203 -4.87 10.86 17.90
CA ALA A 203 -3.98 11.94 18.33
C ALA A 203 -3.20 12.58 17.18
N LYS A 204 -2.92 11.81 16.12
CA LYS A 204 -2.24 12.27 14.91
C LYS A 204 -3.18 12.77 13.81
N ALA A 205 -4.48 12.56 13.93
CA ALA A 205 -5.50 13.02 12.99
C ALA A 205 -6.01 14.44 13.28
N VAL A 206 -5.59 15.04 14.40
CA VAL A 206 -5.92 16.42 14.79
C VAL A 206 -5.52 17.40 13.68
N PRO A 207 -6.30 18.45 13.37
CA PRO A 207 -5.96 19.43 12.33
C PRO A 207 -4.54 19.97 12.45
N GLY A 208 -4.07 20.16 13.68
CA GLY A 208 -2.74 20.63 14.06
C GLY A 208 -1.56 19.72 13.63
N SER A 209 -1.79 18.44 13.40
CA SER A 209 -0.76 17.47 13.05
C SER A 209 -0.23 17.68 11.63
N LEU A 210 1.08 17.54 11.47
CA LEU A 210 1.76 17.58 10.16
C LEU A 210 1.70 16.22 9.46
N MET A 211 1.71 15.13 10.22
CA MET A 211 1.60 13.77 9.67
C MET A 211 0.19 13.51 9.15
N ARG A 212 0.08 12.80 8.01
CA ARG A 212 -1.22 12.47 7.40
C ARG A 212 -1.46 11.00 7.15
N ILE A 213 -0.41 10.22 6.92
CA ILE A 213 -0.57 8.80 6.60
C ILE A 213 0.31 7.99 7.55
N VAL A 214 -0.26 6.91 8.07
CA VAL A 214 0.45 5.85 8.78
C VAL A 214 0.36 4.60 7.92
N GLN A 215 1.50 4.03 7.56
CA GLN A 215 1.57 2.73 6.88
C GLN A 215 2.01 1.69 7.90
N SER A 216 1.25 0.61 8.05
CA SER A 216 1.75 -0.62 8.67
C SER A 216 2.24 -1.57 7.58
N VAL A 217 3.35 -2.26 7.84
CA VAL A 217 3.91 -3.28 6.95
C VAL A 217 4.28 -4.48 7.80
N THR A 218 3.75 -5.65 7.46
CA THR A 218 4.15 -6.93 8.03
C THR A 218 4.68 -7.81 6.92
N ARG A 219 5.94 -8.18 7.02
CA ARG A 219 6.58 -9.15 6.13
C ARG A 219 6.64 -10.51 6.83
N VAL A 220 6.15 -11.53 6.15
CA VAL A 220 6.08 -12.91 6.61
C VAL A 220 7.07 -13.72 5.77
N LEU A 221 8.01 -14.37 6.45
CA LEU A 221 9.14 -15.08 5.85
C LEU A 221 9.23 -16.50 6.43
N PRO A 222 9.78 -17.47 5.69
CA PRO A 222 10.24 -18.72 6.28
C PRO A 222 11.14 -18.45 7.49
N ALA A 223 11.10 -19.34 8.48
CA ALA A 223 11.97 -19.26 9.62
C ALA A 223 13.44 -19.34 9.19
N ASP A 224 14.22 -18.34 9.60
CA ASP A 224 15.66 -18.32 9.42
C ASP A 224 16.31 -18.95 10.66
N THR A 225 16.90 -20.13 10.48
CA THR A 225 17.59 -20.89 11.53
C THR A 225 19.09 -20.55 11.62
N ALA A 226 19.63 -19.69 10.77
CA ALA A 226 21.08 -19.47 10.66
C ALA A 226 21.73 -19.03 11.99
N LEU A 227 21.08 -18.16 12.76
CA LEU A 227 21.58 -17.74 14.07
C LEU A 227 21.56 -18.88 15.10
N GLN A 228 20.54 -19.73 15.05
CA GLN A 228 20.42 -20.88 15.95
C GLN A 228 21.43 -21.96 15.58
N GLU A 229 21.61 -22.23 14.28
CA GLU A 229 22.66 -23.11 13.76
C GLU A 229 24.05 -22.60 14.14
N SER A 230 24.32 -21.29 13.97
CA SER A 230 25.56 -20.68 14.40
C SER A 230 25.79 -20.80 15.91
N TRP A 231 24.74 -20.59 16.72
CA TRP A 231 24.83 -20.78 18.17
C TRP A 231 25.17 -22.24 18.51
N VAL A 232 24.52 -23.21 17.87
CA VAL A 232 24.80 -24.64 18.08
C VAL A 232 26.24 -24.97 17.72
N LEU A 233 26.70 -24.56 16.53
CA LEU A 233 28.07 -24.80 16.08
C LEU A 233 29.12 -24.24 17.04
N ASN A 234 28.82 -23.12 17.71
CA ASN A 234 29.73 -22.46 18.62
C ASN A 234 29.62 -22.92 20.10
N ASN A 235 28.52 -23.58 20.49
CA ASN A 235 28.22 -23.92 21.90
C ASN A 235 28.04 -25.42 22.14
N ILE A 236 28.10 -26.26 21.12
CA ILE A 236 28.00 -27.71 21.28
C ILE A 236 29.26 -28.26 21.97
N ASP A 237 29.08 -29.08 22.99
CA ASP A 237 30.18 -29.79 23.62
C ASP A 237 30.82 -30.75 22.60
N PRO A 238 32.14 -30.66 22.32
CA PRO A 238 32.81 -31.59 21.43
C PRO A 238 32.67 -33.05 21.86
N ALA A 239 32.49 -33.33 23.16
CA ALA A 239 32.29 -34.66 23.72
C ALA A 239 30.83 -35.17 23.60
N ALA A 240 29.90 -34.34 23.11
CA ALA A 240 28.52 -34.77 22.91
C ALA A 240 28.46 -35.93 21.90
N PRO A 241 27.70 -37.01 22.18
CA PRO A 241 27.51 -38.10 21.25
C PRO A 241 26.88 -37.63 19.92
N ASP A 242 27.31 -38.20 18.79
CA ASP A 242 26.85 -37.75 17.47
C ASP A 242 25.34 -37.92 17.27
N TRP A 243 24.73 -38.94 17.87
CA TRP A 243 23.27 -39.14 17.83
C TRP A 243 22.50 -37.96 18.46
N ALA A 244 23.07 -37.29 19.47
CA ALA A 244 22.43 -36.15 20.12
C ALA A 244 22.54 -34.89 19.25
N LYS A 245 23.65 -34.74 18.52
CA LYS A 245 23.84 -33.67 17.54
C LYS A 245 22.85 -33.82 16.37
N GLU A 246 22.71 -35.06 15.88
CA GLU A 246 21.79 -35.39 14.79
C GLU A 246 20.33 -35.21 15.21
N SER A 247 19.94 -35.68 16.40
CA SER A 247 18.61 -35.46 16.96
C SER A 247 18.27 -33.98 17.13
N TYR A 248 19.22 -33.14 17.57
CA TYR A 248 19.00 -31.70 17.67
C TYR A 248 18.88 -31.04 16.28
N ASN A 249 19.66 -31.50 15.31
CA ASN A 249 19.54 -31.04 13.92
C ASN A 249 18.17 -31.39 13.32
N GLU A 250 17.64 -32.60 13.59
CA GLU A 250 16.28 -32.96 13.21
C GLU A 250 15.24 -32.01 13.83
N VAL A 251 15.39 -31.65 15.10
CA VAL A 251 14.51 -30.66 15.75
C VAL A 251 14.59 -29.30 15.05
N LEU A 252 15.76 -28.84 14.63
CA LEU A 252 15.89 -27.58 13.86
C LEU A 252 15.16 -27.66 12.52
N ILE A 253 15.29 -28.78 11.80
CA ILE A 253 14.64 -28.99 10.50
C ILE A 253 13.11 -29.05 10.67
N GLU A 254 12.61 -29.79 11.66
CA GLU A 254 11.17 -29.93 11.87
C GLU A 254 10.56 -28.64 12.44
N THR A 255 11.31 -27.88 13.26
CA THR A 255 10.85 -26.58 13.80
C THR A 255 10.85 -25.49 12.72
N SER A 256 11.72 -25.57 11.72
CA SER A 256 11.76 -24.61 10.62
C SER A 256 10.72 -24.91 9.54
N ARG A 257 10.32 -26.17 9.37
CA ARG A 257 9.37 -26.58 8.32
C ARG A 257 8.00 -25.92 8.50
N GLY A 258 7.63 -25.05 7.56
CA GLY A 258 6.36 -24.32 7.58
C GLY A 258 6.25 -23.26 8.68
N ALA A 259 7.32 -23.03 9.45
CA ALA A 259 7.36 -21.95 10.42
C ALA A 259 7.56 -20.63 9.69
N MET A 260 6.62 -19.71 9.88
CA MET A 260 6.65 -18.38 9.27
C MET A 260 6.90 -17.32 10.33
N VAL A 261 7.95 -16.53 10.16
CA VAL A 261 8.38 -15.46 11.04
C VAL A 261 7.88 -14.12 10.50
N GLN A 262 7.42 -13.26 11.40
CA GLN A 262 6.89 -11.94 11.07
C GLN A 262 7.91 -10.85 11.40
N ARG A 263 8.01 -9.86 10.52
CA ARG A 263 8.78 -8.63 10.70
C ARG A 263 7.86 -7.44 10.47
N HIS A 264 7.76 -6.55 11.46
CA HIS A 264 6.81 -5.45 11.45
C HIS A 264 7.51 -4.10 11.31
N TYR A 265 6.93 -3.26 10.46
CA TYR A 265 7.33 -1.87 10.28
C TYR A 265 6.13 -0.96 10.35
N VAL A 266 6.35 0.25 10.86
CA VAL A 266 5.38 1.33 10.80
C VAL A 266 6.06 2.55 10.19
N VAL A 267 5.42 3.18 9.21
CA VAL A 267 5.97 4.32 8.48
C VAL A 267 5.05 5.51 8.65
N GLY A 268 5.60 6.64 9.10
CA GLY A 268 4.91 7.93 9.07
C GLY A 268 5.14 8.63 7.75
N ARG A 269 4.11 9.29 7.20
CA ARG A 269 4.21 10.16 6.01
C ARG A 269 3.73 11.58 6.31
N TRP A 270 4.62 12.53 6.02
CA TRP A 270 4.44 13.97 6.20
C TRP A 270 4.43 14.67 4.84
N PRO A 271 3.28 15.17 4.36
CA PRO A 271 3.24 15.97 3.14
C PRO A 271 4.02 17.29 3.32
N VAL A 272 4.82 17.63 2.31
CA VAL A 272 5.57 18.89 2.25
C VAL A 272 4.68 19.97 1.66
N ASN A 273 3.71 20.40 2.47
CA ASN A 273 2.78 21.48 2.13
C ASN A 273 3.26 22.84 2.68
N ALA A 274 2.54 23.91 2.36
CA ALA A 274 2.86 25.26 2.83
C ALA A 274 2.98 25.33 4.37
N ARG A 275 2.13 24.60 5.10
CA ARG A 275 2.12 24.57 6.55
C ARG A 275 3.35 23.85 7.12
N PHE A 276 3.78 22.75 6.52
CA PHE A 276 5.04 22.09 6.88
C PHE A 276 6.22 23.04 6.70
N VAL A 277 6.27 23.75 5.56
CA VAL A 277 7.35 24.71 5.27
C VAL A 277 7.34 25.88 6.25
N GLU A 278 6.16 26.38 6.63
CA GLU A 278 6.01 27.45 7.62
C GLU A 278 6.49 27.02 9.01
N GLN A 279 6.05 25.86 9.49
CA GLN A 279 6.52 25.32 10.77
C GLN A 279 8.03 25.06 10.75
N ALA A 280 8.56 24.55 9.64
CA ALA A 280 9.99 24.27 9.50
C ALA A 280 10.87 25.54 9.57
N LYS A 281 10.35 26.71 9.17
CA LYS A 281 11.08 28.00 9.28
C LYS A 281 11.42 28.33 10.74
N LYS A 282 10.58 27.91 11.71
CA LYS A 282 10.80 28.14 13.14
C LYS A 282 12.02 27.38 13.67
N TYR A 283 12.36 26.26 13.02
CA TYR A 283 13.49 25.40 13.42
C TYR A 283 14.81 25.76 12.71
N GLY A 284 14.77 26.54 11.62
CA GLY A 284 15.95 26.99 10.90
C GLY A 284 15.71 27.30 9.42
N ARG A 285 16.79 27.61 8.69
CA ARG A 285 16.73 27.95 7.26
C ARG A 285 16.79 26.70 6.39
N GLY A 286 15.98 26.66 5.33
CA GLY A 286 16.03 25.63 4.29
C GLY A 286 15.90 24.20 4.83
N ARG A 287 16.65 23.26 4.25
CA ARG A 287 16.61 21.83 4.59
C ARG A 287 17.04 21.51 6.01
N ASP A 288 17.86 22.35 6.64
CA ASP A 288 18.28 22.14 8.03
C ASP A 288 17.13 22.38 9.02
N GLY A 289 16.28 23.37 8.74
CA GLY A 289 15.03 23.56 9.50
C GLY A 289 14.11 22.33 9.38
N TRP A 290 14.07 21.71 8.19
CA TRP A 290 13.23 20.53 7.96
C TRP A 290 13.74 19.32 8.74
N ARG A 291 15.06 19.09 8.76
CA ARG A 291 15.68 18.00 9.55
C ARG A 291 15.41 18.16 11.05
N LYS A 292 15.52 19.38 11.58
CA LYS A 292 15.26 19.68 13.00
C LYS A 292 13.79 19.51 13.37
N LEU A 293 12.87 20.02 12.54
CA LEU A 293 11.43 19.78 12.71
C LEU A 293 11.12 18.27 12.69
N MET A 294 11.67 17.57 11.71
CA MET A 294 11.46 16.13 11.57
C MET A 294 12.01 15.35 12.76
N ALA A 295 13.12 15.76 13.38
CA ALA A 295 13.61 15.10 14.60
C ALA A 295 12.58 15.14 15.73
N ALA A 296 11.89 16.27 15.92
CA ALA A 296 10.81 16.39 16.90
C ALA A 296 9.58 15.54 16.52
N GLU A 297 9.20 15.54 15.23
CA GLU A 297 8.08 14.72 14.72
C GLU A 297 8.35 13.22 14.85
N ILE A 298 9.57 12.76 14.56
CA ILE A 298 10.04 11.37 14.69
C ILE A 298 9.93 10.93 16.15
N GLU A 299 10.41 11.74 17.09
CA GLU A 299 10.35 11.40 18.51
C GLU A 299 8.91 11.42 19.05
N SER A 300 8.07 12.34 18.58
CA SER A 300 6.63 12.34 18.88
C SER A 300 5.93 11.10 18.32
N PHE A 301 6.30 10.65 17.13
CA PHE A 301 5.76 9.44 16.52
C PHE A 301 6.20 8.18 17.27
N ARG A 302 7.50 8.09 17.61
CA ARG A 302 8.08 6.99 18.39
C ARG A 302 7.37 6.82 19.73
N ARG A 303 7.20 7.91 20.49
CA ARG A 303 6.45 7.88 21.76
C ARG A 303 5.01 7.40 21.57
N GLY A 304 4.33 7.87 20.54
CA GLY A 304 2.98 7.41 20.21
C GLY A 304 2.90 5.90 19.90
N LEU A 305 3.92 5.32 19.27
CA LEU A 305 3.99 3.87 19.06
C LEU A 305 4.20 3.10 20.37
N LEU A 306 5.05 3.61 21.27
CA LEU A 306 5.27 3.01 22.59
C LEU A 306 3.99 3.07 23.45
N ASP A 307 3.30 4.21 23.44
CA ASP A 307 2.00 4.40 24.11
C ASP A 307 0.93 3.49 23.50
N ALA A 308 1.03 3.19 22.20
CA ALA A 308 0.23 2.19 21.50
C ALA A 308 0.66 0.73 21.79
N ARG A 309 1.42 0.50 22.87
CA ARG A 309 1.85 -0.83 23.34
C ARG A 309 2.78 -1.59 22.39
N HIS A 310 3.49 -0.90 21.50
CA HIS A 310 4.67 -1.50 20.89
C HIS A 310 5.78 -1.54 21.94
N SER A 311 6.29 -2.74 22.29
CA SER A 311 7.34 -2.88 23.30
C SER A 311 8.61 -2.13 22.94
N TRP A 312 8.92 -2.04 21.64
CA TRP A 312 9.97 -1.19 21.10
C TRP A 312 9.58 -0.67 19.72
N ALA A 313 10.11 0.52 19.39
CA ALA A 313 9.93 1.18 18.11
C ALA A 313 11.19 1.99 17.80
N GLU A 314 11.98 1.54 16.83
CA GLU A 314 13.26 2.16 16.47
C GLU A 314 13.23 2.68 15.03
N PRO A 315 13.56 3.96 14.80
CA PRO A 315 13.63 4.51 13.45
C PRO A 315 14.78 3.86 12.66
N LEU A 316 14.48 3.39 11.46
CA LEU A 316 15.49 2.84 10.56
C LEU A 316 16.39 3.96 10.03
N THR A 317 17.68 3.65 9.88
CA THR A 317 18.60 4.51 9.13
C THR A 317 18.27 4.45 7.63
N ALA A 318 18.83 5.37 6.85
CA ALA A 318 18.66 5.34 5.39
C ALA A 318 19.18 4.05 4.76
N ARG A 319 20.31 3.53 5.25
CA ARG A 319 20.86 2.24 4.81
C ARG A 319 19.98 1.07 5.25
N GLY A 320 19.47 1.10 6.47
CA GLY A 320 18.54 0.08 6.97
C GLY A 320 17.27 0.02 6.13
N THR A 321 16.66 1.16 5.84
CA THR A 321 15.47 1.24 4.98
C THR A 321 15.77 0.72 3.57
N ALA A 322 16.90 1.10 2.97
CA ALA A 322 17.31 0.57 1.67
C ALA A 322 17.56 -0.95 1.70
N ALA A 323 18.12 -1.48 2.80
CA ALA A 323 18.31 -2.92 2.99
C ALA A 323 16.96 -3.65 3.03
N VAL A 324 15.96 -3.12 3.76
CA VAL A 324 14.60 -3.68 3.78
C VAL A 324 13.98 -3.67 2.38
N ILE A 325 14.09 -2.56 1.64
CA ILE A 325 13.56 -2.45 0.27
C ILE A 325 14.23 -3.47 -0.67
N ARG A 326 15.55 -3.66 -0.56
CA ARG A 326 16.26 -4.67 -1.35
C ARG A 326 15.88 -6.09 -0.96
N HIS A 327 15.77 -6.39 0.33
CA HIS A 327 15.30 -7.70 0.80
C HIS A 327 13.88 -8.00 0.32
N MET A 328 13.01 -6.98 0.21
CA MET A 328 11.67 -7.14 -0.33
C MET A 328 11.65 -7.52 -1.83
N GLN A 329 12.70 -7.18 -2.58
CA GLN A 329 12.91 -7.57 -3.98
C GLN A 329 13.71 -8.87 -4.11
N ASN A 330 14.70 -9.09 -3.24
CA ASN A 330 15.53 -10.28 -3.22
C ASN A 330 15.53 -10.88 -1.80
N PRO A 331 14.59 -11.79 -1.49
CA PRO A 331 14.53 -12.46 -0.19
C PRO A 331 15.79 -13.26 0.18
N SER A 332 16.62 -13.69 -0.78
CA SER A 332 17.89 -14.39 -0.50
C SER A 332 18.88 -13.51 0.26
N ARG A 333 18.74 -12.18 0.18
CA ARG A 333 19.55 -11.26 0.94
C ARG A 333 19.05 -11.16 2.38
N PRO A 334 19.87 -11.37 3.43
CA PRO A 334 19.41 -11.19 4.79
C PRO A 334 18.92 -9.77 5.07
N LEU A 335 17.79 -9.64 5.78
CA LEU A 335 17.12 -8.38 6.05
C LEU A 335 18.00 -7.38 6.83
N ASP A 336 18.80 -7.90 7.76
CA ASP A 336 19.67 -7.11 8.64
C ASP A 336 21.05 -6.83 8.03
N LEU A 337 21.30 -7.29 6.79
CA LEU A 337 22.57 -7.05 6.10
C LEU A 337 22.63 -5.61 5.55
N VAL A 338 23.25 -4.72 6.32
CA VAL A 338 23.39 -3.29 5.99
C VAL A 338 24.83 -2.91 5.58
N ARG A 339 25.81 -3.81 5.73
CA ARG A 339 27.25 -3.50 5.60
C ARG A 339 27.65 -2.95 4.22
N ASP A 340 27.14 -3.56 3.16
CA ASP A 340 27.37 -3.28 1.74
C ASP A 340 26.30 -2.34 1.14
N MET A 341 25.37 -1.84 1.96
CA MET A 341 24.26 -1.01 1.48
C MET A 341 24.63 0.46 1.34
N GLN A 342 24.46 0.98 0.13
CA GLN A 342 24.42 2.41 -0.13
C GLN A 342 22.97 2.92 -0.07
N PRO A 343 22.67 4.05 0.62
CA PRO A 343 21.31 4.58 0.71
C PRO A 343 20.66 4.87 -0.65
N THR A 344 21.45 5.26 -1.65
CA THR A 344 21.00 5.57 -3.00
C THR A 344 20.74 4.33 -3.85
N SER A 345 21.19 3.16 -3.40
CA SER A 345 21.13 1.91 -4.16
C SER A 345 19.99 1.03 -3.64
N THR A 346 18.76 1.43 -3.92
CA THR A 346 17.55 0.81 -3.32
C THR A 346 16.88 -0.27 -4.18
N GLY A 347 17.24 -0.40 -5.46
CA GLY A 347 16.64 -1.38 -6.37
C GLY A 347 17.56 -2.54 -6.76
N GLU A 348 16.96 -3.70 -6.96
CA GLU A 348 17.57 -4.82 -7.70
C GLU A 348 17.23 -4.71 -9.18
N ARG A 349 18.02 -5.32 -10.07
CA ARG A 349 17.71 -5.32 -11.52
C ARG A 349 16.35 -5.99 -11.76
N ALA A 350 15.57 -5.49 -12.72
CA ALA A 350 14.29 -6.08 -13.10
C ALA A 350 14.18 -6.31 -14.61
N ARG A 351 13.77 -7.51 -15.01
CA ARG A 351 13.75 -8.00 -16.41
C ARG A 351 12.77 -7.26 -17.33
N GLY A 352 11.73 -6.63 -16.78
CA GLY A 352 10.63 -6.05 -17.55
C GLY A 352 9.87 -7.08 -18.40
N GLY A 353 8.83 -6.62 -19.11
CA GLY A 353 8.10 -7.43 -20.09
C GLY A 353 6.97 -8.31 -19.56
N GLU A 354 6.89 -8.51 -18.24
CA GLU A 354 5.87 -9.36 -17.61
C GLU A 354 4.56 -8.59 -17.32
N TYR A 355 3.42 -9.21 -17.68
CA TYR A 355 2.11 -8.56 -17.50
C TYR A 355 1.61 -8.63 -16.05
N SER A 356 1.77 -9.79 -15.41
CA SER A 356 1.17 -10.12 -14.11
C SER A 356 2.20 -10.24 -12.99
N ALA A 357 3.49 -10.01 -13.24
CA ALA A 357 4.52 -10.12 -12.22
C ALA A 357 5.58 -9.01 -12.35
N HIS A 358 6.25 -8.73 -11.23
CA HIS A 358 7.52 -8.00 -11.19
C HIS A 358 8.61 -9.04 -10.92
N VAL A 359 9.62 -9.10 -11.79
CA VAL A 359 10.70 -10.09 -11.70
C VAL A 359 11.98 -9.37 -11.34
N ALA A 360 12.44 -9.59 -10.11
CA ALA A 360 13.70 -9.06 -9.61
C ALA A 360 14.82 -10.08 -9.83
N GLU A 361 15.92 -9.62 -10.41
CA GLU A 361 17.14 -10.37 -10.63
C GLU A 361 18.21 -9.81 -9.70
N GLY A 362 18.75 -10.68 -8.85
CA GLY A 362 19.74 -10.32 -7.85
C GLY A 362 20.86 -11.33 -7.78
N VAL A 363 21.71 -11.12 -6.79
CA VAL A 363 22.75 -12.08 -6.39
C VAL A 363 22.52 -12.40 -4.93
N ASP A 364 22.62 -13.67 -4.59
CA ASP A 364 22.65 -14.09 -3.20
C ASP A 364 24.00 -13.68 -2.59
N PRO A 365 24.02 -12.83 -1.54
CA PRO A 365 25.27 -12.35 -0.97
C PRO A 365 26.09 -13.43 -0.25
N GLU A 366 25.49 -14.56 0.12
CA GLU A 366 26.16 -15.65 0.83
C GLU A 366 26.78 -16.64 -0.14
N THR A 367 26.04 -17.03 -1.19
CA THR A 367 26.50 -18.02 -2.18
C THR A 367 27.17 -17.40 -3.40
N GLY A 368 26.88 -16.13 -3.70
CA GLY A 368 27.32 -15.45 -4.92
C GLY A 368 26.55 -15.88 -6.17
N GLU A 369 25.55 -16.75 -6.05
CA GLU A 369 24.76 -17.23 -7.18
C GLU A 369 23.73 -16.20 -7.65
N ARG A 370 23.41 -16.24 -8.94
CA ARG A 370 22.33 -15.41 -9.50
C ARG A 370 20.99 -15.98 -9.11
N VAL A 371 20.13 -15.13 -8.56
CA VAL A 371 18.80 -15.49 -8.11
C VAL A 371 17.74 -14.65 -8.80
N GLU A 372 16.56 -15.25 -8.98
CA GLU A 372 15.40 -14.64 -9.60
C GLU A 372 14.19 -14.81 -8.70
N TRP A 373 13.50 -13.69 -8.43
CA TRP A 373 12.33 -13.66 -7.57
C TRP A 373 11.15 -13.03 -8.30
N TRP A 374 10.03 -13.74 -8.26
CA TRP A 374 8.77 -13.37 -8.89
C TRP A 374 7.84 -12.79 -7.85
N HIS A 375 7.42 -11.54 -8.05
CA HIS A 375 6.51 -10.82 -7.15
C HIS A 375 5.19 -10.52 -7.84
N ARG A 376 4.11 -10.61 -7.07
CA ARG A 376 2.78 -10.17 -7.51
C ARG A 376 2.07 -9.43 -6.40
N THR A 377 1.57 -8.25 -6.71
CA THR A 377 0.90 -7.35 -5.77
C THR A 377 -0.58 -7.20 -6.10
N ALA A 378 -1.42 -7.31 -5.07
CA ALA A 378 -2.84 -7.01 -5.10
C ALA A 378 -3.18 -5.86 -4.15
N ALA A 379 -4.21 -5.08 -4.51
CA ALA A 379 -4.83 -4.10 -3.64
C ALA A 379 -6.08 -4.69 -2.97
N ILE A 380 -6.23 -4.40 -1.68
CA ILE A 380 -7.40 -4.67 -0.86
C ILE A 380 -8.10 -3.34 -0.65
N ARG A 381 -9.21 -3.14 -1.35
CA ARG A 381 -10.03 -1.92 -1.23
C ARG A 381 -11.21 -2.16 -0.30
N ALA A 382 -11.64 -1.10 0.38
CA ALA A 382 -12.83 -1.15 1.24
C ALA A 382 -14.11 -1.61 0.51
N GLU A 383 -14.21 -1.40 -0.81
CA GLU A 383 -15.33 -1.88 -1.64
C GLU A 383 -15.32 -3.40 -1.87
N SER A 384 -14.16 -4.06 -1.72
CA SER A 384 -14.01 -5.50 -1.88
C SER A 384 -14.11 -6.25 -0.55
N LEU A 385 -14.35 -5.53 0.55
CA LEU A 385 -14.51 -6.09 1.88
C LEU A 385 -15.99 -6.28 2.19
N THR A 386 -16.38 -7.49 2.61
CA THR A 386 -17.73 -7.74 3.09
C THR A 386 -18.00 -6.92 4.34
N VAL A 387 -19.16 -6.26 4.40
CA VAL A 387 -19.60 -5.49 5.58
C VAL A 387 -19.91 -6.48 6.69
N ALA A 388 -19.05 -6.54 7.70
CA ALA A 388 -19.19 -7.48 8.81
C ALA A 388 -18.59 -6.91 10.10
N GLN A 389 -19.08 -7.43 11.22
CA GLN A 389 -18.45 -7.26 12.53
C GLN A 389 -17.16 -8.09 12.60
N ARG A 390 -16.09 -7.48 13.09
CA ARG A 390 -14.73 -8.05 13.11
C ARG A 390 -14.03 -7.73 14.42
N ARG A 391 -13.20 -8.66 14.86
CA ARG A 391 -12.30 -8.50 16.02
C ARG A 391 -10.92 -8.02 15.55
N PRO A 392 -10.06 -7.48 16.43
CA PRO A 392 -8.74 -6.98 16.04
C PRO A 392 -7.87 -7.98 15.26
N LEU A 393 -8.04 -9.29 15.51
CA LEU A 393 -7.26 -10.35 14.88
C LEU A 393 -7.85 -10.88 13.56
N TRP A 394 -8.77 -10.16 12.92
CA TRP A 394 -9.43 -10.64 11.69
C TRP A 394 -8.48 -10.88 10.50
N LEU A 395 -7.26 -10.33 10.53
CA LEU A 395 -6.20 -10.56 9.53
C LEU A 395 -5.24 -11.69 9.92
N LEU A 396 -5.48 -12.41 11.03
CA LEU A 396 -4.53 -13.39 11.55
C LEU A 396 -4.27 -14.52 10.55
N GLU A 397 -5.29 -15.01 9.86
CA GLU A 397 -5.13 -16.05 8.83
C GLU A 397 -4.23 -15.61 7.68
N LEU A 398 -4.25 -14.32 7.33
CA LEU A 398 -3.33 -13.78 6.33
C LEU A 398 -1.88 -13.74 6.84
N LEU A 399 -1.65 -13.71 8.16
CA LEU A 399 -0.32 -13.58 8.77
C LEU A 399 0.28 -14.91 9.23
N VAL A 400 -0.55 -15.85 9.69
CA VAL A 400 -0.14 -17.14 10.28
C VAL A 400 -0.56 -18.33 9.42
N GLY A 401 -1.56 -18.16 8.54
CA GLY A 401 -2.27 -19.24 7.85
C GLY A 401 -1.39 -20.41 7.43
N ARG A 402 -1.69 -21.59 7.97
CA ARG A 402 -0.97 -22.86 7.77
C ARG A 402 -0.90 -23.26 6.29
N GLU A 403 -1.88 -22.82 5.51
CA GLU A 403 -2.00 -23.10 4.07
C GLU A 403 -1.11 -22.19 3.22
N LEU A 404 -0.61 -21.08 3.77
CA LEU A 404 0.19 -20.09 3.05
C LEU A 404 1.69 -20.29 3.32
N ASP A 405 2.29 -21.27 2.67
CA ASP A 405 3.74 -21.48 2.65
C ASP A 405 4.43 -20.63 1.56
N ILE A 406 4.21 -19.31 1.64
CA ILE A 406 4.82 -18.35 0.72
C ILE A 406 5.24 -17.06 1.44
N ILE A 407 6.36 -16.50 1.00
CA ILE A 407 6.81 -15.16 1.39
C ILE A 407 5.74 -14.16 0.96
N ARG A 408 5.24 -13.41 1.94
CA ARG A 408 4.20 -12.40 1.71
C ARG A 408 4.44 -11.17 2.54
N THR A 409 4.09 -10.03 1.97
CA THR A 409 4.17 -8.73 2.66
C THR A 409 2.80 -8.10 2.60
N VAL A 410 2.21 -7.87 3.77
CA VAL A 410 0.91 -7.22 3.93
C VAL A 410 1.16 -5.80 4.39
N SER A 411 0.58 -4.82 3.71
CA SER A 411 0.70 -3.41 4.09
C SER A 411 -0.65 -2.71 4.08
N PHE A 412 -0.94 -1.94 5.12
CA PHE A 412 -2.10 -1.05 5.15
C PHE A 412 -1.65 0.39 5.21
N HIS A 413 -2.16 1.20 4.30
CA HIS A 413 -1.96 2.64 4.28
C HIS A 413 -3.20 3.30 4.84
N ILE A 414 -3.05 4.02 5.94
CA ILE A 414 -4.15 4.66 6.66
C ILE A 414 -3.93 6.16 6.62
N GLU A 415 -4.76 6.85 5.85
CA GLU A 415 -4.86 8.31 5.86
C GLU A 415 -5.76 8.77 7.00
N LEU A 416 -5.23 9.72 7.77
CA LEU A 416 -5.86 10.29 8.95
C LEU A 416 -6.67 11.54 8.57
N ILE A 417 -7.99 11.46 8.75
CA ILE A 417 -8.94 12.52 8.41
C ILE A 417 -9.41 13.20 9.71
N PRO A 418 -9.30 14.54 9.81
CA PRO A 418 -9.78 15.27 10.98
C PRO A 418 -11.26 15.01 11.29
N ALA A 419 -11.60 14.95 12.59
CA ALA A 419 -12.93 14.57 13.05
C ALA A 419 -14.07 15.44 12.48
N ALA A 420 -13.86 16.74 12.26
CA ALA A 420 -14.88 17.63 11.68
C ALA A 420 -15.23 17.25 10.23
N GLU A 421 -14.23 16.92 9.43
CA GLU A 421 -14.41 16.50 8.03
C GLU A 421 -15.03 15.11 7.96
N ALA A 422 -14.56 14.20 8.81
CA ALA A 422 -15.10 12.86 8.93
C ALA A 422 -16.60 12.88 9.31
N ARG A 423 -16.99 13.69 10.29
CA ARG A 423 -18.41 13.89 10.67
C ARG A 423 -19.27 14.37 9.50
N HIS A 424 -18.78 15.35 8.75
CA HIS A 424 -19.52 15.88 7.61
C HIS A 424 -19.65 14.85 6.48
N ALA A 425 -18.63 14.01 6.25
CA ALA A 425 -18.73 12.89 5.32
C ALA A 425 -19.73 11.83 5.81
N ALA A 426 -19.62 11.38 7.05
CA ALA A 426 -20.49 10.35 7.62
C ALA A 426 -21.98 10.76 7.61
N ARG A 427 -22.31 12.04 7.89
CA ARG A 427 -23.68 12.55 7.78
C ARG A 427 -24.23 12.45 6.35
N ARG A 428 -23.42 12.78 5.34
CA ARG A 428 -23.85 12.69 3.93
C ARG A 428 -24.04 11.24 3.50
N ASP A 429 -23.14 10.35 3.91
CA ASP A 429 -23.23 8.93 3.58
C ASP A 429 -24.50 8.30 4.20
N LEU A 430 -24.80 8.59 5.47
CA LEU A 430 -26.02 8.11 6.13
C LEU A 430 -27.29 8.58 5.42
N VAL A 431 -27.37 9.86 5.04
CA VAL A 431 -28.52 10.40 4.32
C VAL A 431 -28.68 9.72 2.95
N SER A 432 -27.57 9.48 2.24
CA SER A 432 -27.60 8.79 0.95
C SER A 432 -28.06 7.34 1.08
N ASP A 433 -27.58 6.60 2.09
CA ASP A 433 -27.94 5.20 2.29
C ASP A 433 -29.39 5.05 2.75
N MET A 434 -29.87 5.94 3.62
CA MET A 434 -31.29 5.99 3.99
C MET A 434 -32.19 6.34 2.79
N ALA A 435 -31.78 7.29 1.95
CA ALA A 435 -32.54 7.65 0.74
C ALA A 435 -32.61 6.49 -0.25
N ALA A 436 -31.53 5.73 -0.40
CA ALA A 436 -31.50 4.53 -1.24
C ALA A 436 -32.44 3.44 -0.70
N ASP A 437 -32.40 3.15 0.59
CA ASP A 437 -33.25 2.15 1.25
C ASP A 437 -34.76 2.52 1.14
N ILE A 438 -35.09 3.81 1.34
CA ILE A 438 -36.45 4.32 1.15
C ILE A 438 -36.88 4.18 -0.32
N SER A 439 -36.01 4.53 -1.26
CA SER A 439 -36.30 4.41 -2.70
C SER A 439 -36.51 2.96 -3.14
N GLU A 440 -35.69 2.02 -2.65
CA GLU A 440 -35.86 0.60 -2.96
C GLU A 440 -37.15 0.03 -2.38
N SER A 441 -37.47 0.40 -1.13
CA SER A 441 -38.73 0.03 -0.47
C SER A 441 -39.95 0.62 -1.19
N ALA A 442 -39.89 1.88 -1.61
CA ALA A 442 -40.95 2.54 -2.36
C ALA A 442 -41.18 1.94 -3.76
N ASN A 443 -40.13 1.39 -4.37
CA ASN A 443 -40.20 0.67 -5.65
C ASN A 443 -40.65 -0.80 -5.51
N GLY A 444 -41.13 -1.21 -4.34
CA GLY A 444 -41.65 -2.56 -4.09
C GLY A 444 -40.58 -3.66 -4.11
N LYS A 445 -39.29 -3.31 -4.02
CA LYS A 445 -38.21 -4.30 -3.91
C LYS A 445 -38.13 -4.76 -2.46
N ILE A 446 -38.04 -6.08 -2.26
CA ILE A 446 -37.79 -6.65 -0.93
C ILE A 446 -36.37 -6.21 -0.51
N PRO A 447 -36.22 -5.48 0.61
CA PRO A 447 -34.91 -4.99 1.03
C PRO A 447 -34.02 -6.19 1.35
N LEU A 448 -32.94 -6.34 0.59
CA LEU A 448 -31.90 -7.35 0.81
C LEU A 448 -31.22 -7.08 2.15
N ASP A 449 -30.81 -8.14 2.87
CA ASP A 449 -30.14 -8.01 4.17
C ASP A 449 -28.88 -7.13 4.11
N GLU A 450 -28.19 -7.12 2.97
CA GLU A 450 -27.04 -6.23 2.72
C GLU A 450 -27.37 -4.74 2.85
N GLY A 451 -28.58 -4.31 2.47
CA GLY A 451 -29.01 -2.90 2.54
C GLY A 451 -29.17 -2.44 3.99
N LYS A 452 -29.83 -3.27 4.81
CA LYS A 452 -30.02 -3.01 6.24
C LYS A 452 -28.70 -2.97 7.00
N VAL A 453 -27.78 -3.89 6.71
CA VAL A 453 -26.44 -3.92 7.32
C VAL A 453 -25.64 -2.65 6.98
N LYS A 454 -25.76 -2.11 5.77
CA LYS A 454 -25.10 -0.85 5.37
C LYS A 454 -25.64 0.35 6.16
N VAL A 455 -26.96 0.45 6.33
CA VAL A 455 -27.56 1.54 7.13
C VAL A 455 -27.11 1.45 8.59
N LEU A 456 -27.09 0.25 9.19
CA LEU A 456 -26.59 0.04 10.55
C LEU A 456 -25.10 0.43 10.69
N ALA A 457 -24.26 0.07 9.72
CA ALA A 457 -22.85 0.45 9.70
C ALA A 457 -22.67 1.98 9.62
N ALA A 458 -23.46 2.66 8.79
CA ALA A 458 -23.44 4.11 8.67
C ALA A 458 -23.92 4.82 9.96
N GLN A 459 -24.95 4.29 10.61
CA GLN A 459 -25.43 4.80 11.91
C GLN A 459 -24.37 4.64 13.00
N ARG A 460 -23.70 3.47 13.07
CA ARG A 460 -22.61 3.24 14.03
C ARG A 460 -21.45 4.18 13.80
N ARG A 461 -20.99 4.35 12.56
CA ARG A 461 -19.92 5.31 12.21
C ARG A 461 -20.27 6.74 12.63
N ARG A 462 -21.53 7.16 12.48
CA ARG A 462 -21.99 8.48 12.97
C ARG A 462 -21.89 8.59 14.49
N ASN A 463 -22.27 7.54 15.21
CA ASN A 463 -22.20 7.51 16.67
C ASN A 463 -20.75 7.48 17.16
N ASP A 464 -19.87 6.70 16.50
CA ASP A 464 -18.44 6.66 16.80
C ASP A 464 -17.81 8.05 16.55
N LEU A 465 -18.22 8.77 15.51
CA LEU A 465 -17.77 10.13 15.21
C LEU A 465 -18.55 11.23 15.97
N ALA A 466 -19.35 10.88 16.99
CA ALA A 466 -20.06 11.87 17.78
C ALA A 466 -19.11 12.86 18.46
N GLU A 467 -19.60 14.05 18.77
CA GLU A 467 -18.79 15.07 19.43
C GLU A 467 -18.37 14.59 20.82
N GLY A 468 -17.08 14.74 21.16
CA GLY A 468 -16.51 14.26 22.42
C GLY A 468 -16.11 12.79 22.44
N SER A 469 -16.33 12.01 21.38
CA SER A 469 -15.94 10.58 21.35
C SER A 469 -14.44 10.33 21.24
N GLY A 470 -13.67 11.34 20.81
CA GLY A 470 -12.23 11.21 20.55
C GLY A 470 -11.88 10.49 19.24
N HIS A 471 -12.85 9.90 18.53
CA HIS A 471 -12.62 9.22 17.27
C HIS A 471 -12.49 10.18 16.08
N HIS A 472 -11.73 9.74 15.08
CA HIS A 472 -11.42 10.51 13.87
C HIS A 472 -11.72 9.65 12.64
N GLY A 473 -11.79 10.27 11.47
CA GLY A 473 -12.01 9.54 10.22
C GLY A 473 -10.72 8.92 9.72
N THR A 474 -10.85 7.82 8.99
CA THR A 474 -9.74 7.21 8.27
C THR A 474 -10.16 6.85 6.86
N ASN A 475 -9.21 6.95 5.93
CA ASN A 475 -9.32 6.34 4.61
C ASN A 475 -8.17 5.34 4.47
N TRP A 476 -8.45 4.13 4.00
CA TRP A 476 -7.43 3.09 3.96
C TRP A 476 -7.43 2.28 2.67
N VAL A 477 -6.26 1.76 2.34
CA VAL A 477 -6.07 0.74 1.32
C VAL A 477 -5.06 -0.28 1.82
N GLY A 478 -5.38 -1.56 1.67
CA GLY A 478 -4.44 -2.64 1.92
C GLY A 478 -3.73 -3.03 0.62
N PHE A 479 -2.52 -3.55 0.75
CA PHE A 479 -1.77 -4.19 -0.32
C PHE A 479 -1.17 -5.49 0.20
N VAL A 480 -1.13 -6.49 -0.66
CA VAL A 480 -0.45 -7.76 -0.38
C VAL A 480 0.45 -8.10 -1.57
N THR A 481 1.73 -8.29 -1.29
CA THR A 481 2.71 -8.77 -2.26
C THR A 481 3.13 -10.18 -1.89
N ILE A 482 2.90 -11.13 -2.77
CA ILE A 482 3.44 -12.50 -2.66
C ILE A 482 4.70 -12.63 -3.49
N THR A 483 5.65 -13.44 -3.00
CA THR A 483 6.97 -13.62 -3.61
C THR A 483 7.30 -15.10 -3.71
N ALA A 484 7.68 -15.56 -4.90
CA ALA A 484 8.06 -16.95 -5.17
C ALA A 484 9.31 -17.03 -6.04
N THR A 485 9.96 -18.19 -6.06
CA THR A 485 11.15 -18.46 -6.90
C THR A 485 10.82 -18.74 -8.36
N SER A 486 9.56 -19.03 -8.68
CA SER A 486 9.13 -19.31 -10.06
C SER A 486 7.73 -18.80 -10.36
N ARG A 487 7.46 -18.63 -11.65
CA ARG A 487 6.15 -18.21 -12.16
C ARG A 487 5.02 -19.16 -11.78
N ASP A 488 5.25 -20.48 -11.84
CA ASP A 488 4.22 -21.48 -11.54
C ASP A 488 3.88 -21.50 -10.05
N ARG A 489 4.90 -21.42 -9.19
CA ARG A 489 4.72 -21.25 -7.73
C ARG A 489 3.95 -19.96 -7.41
N LEU A 490 4.28 -18.85 -8.09
CA LEU A 490 3.58 -17.58 -7.93
C LEU A 490 2.10 -17.68 -8.33
N ALA A 491 1.80 -18.43 -9.40
CA ALA A 491 0.44 -18.62 -9.88
C ALA A 491 -0.40 -19.49 -8.91
N ALA A 492 0.18 -20.56 -8.36
CA ALA A 492 -0.46 -21.38 -7.33
C ALA A 492 -0.76 -20.56 -6.07
N ALA A 493 0.26 -19.88 -5.54
CA ALA A 493 0.10 -19.06 -4.33
C ALA A 493 -0.84 -17.86 -4.52
N SER A 494 -0.97 -17.34 -5.74
CA SER A 494 -1.98 -16.31 -6.04
C SER A 494 -3.40 -16.82 -5.85
N ARG A 495 -3.66 -18.11 -6.15
CA ARG A 495 -4.98 -18.73 -6.01
C ARG A 495 -5.25 -19.05 -4.54
N GLU A 496 -4.30 -19.69 -3.87
CA GLU A 496 -4.37 -20.01 -2.44
C GLU A 496 -4.65 -18.74 -1.61
N LEU A 497 -3.90 -17.66 -1.86
CA LEU A 497 -4.12 -16.39 -1.20
C LEU A 497 -5.54 -15.84 -1.44
N ALA A 498 -6.05 -15.93 -2.67
CA ALA A 498 -7.37 -15.44 -3.01
C ALA A 498 -8.48 -16.26 -2.31
N GLU A 499 -8.28 -17.58 -2.18
CA GLU A 499 -9.20 -18.48 -1.48
C GLU A 499 -9.24 -18.19 0.02
N VAL A 500 -8.09 -18.08 0.69
CA VAL A 500 -7.99 -17.69 2.10
C VAL A 500 -8.63 -16.32 2.34
N CYS A 501 -8.35 -15.36 1.45
CA CYS A 501 -8.94 -14.02 1.54
C CYS A 501 -10.47 -14.05 1.45
N ALA A 502 -11.03 -14.83 0.53
CA ALA A 502 -12.47 -14.89 0.32
C ALA A 502 -13.20 -15.66 1.44
N ASN A 503 -12.65 -16.80 1.86
CA ASN A 503 -13.32 -17.73 2.76
C ASN A 503 -13.15 -17.38 4.24
N GLU A 504 -11.95 -16.94 4.65
CA GLU A 504 -11.62 -16.79 6.07
C GLU A 504 -11.52 -15.32 6.49
N VAL A 505 -10.93 -14.48 5.63
CA VAL A 505 -10.69 -13.07 5.93
C VAL A 505 -11.88 -12.19 5.49
N GLY A 506 -12.79 -12.69 4.66
CA GLY A 506 -13.96 -11.96 4.16
C GLY A 506 -13.62 -10.80 3.21
N ILE A 507 -12.51 -10.92 2.49
CA ILE A 507 -12.13 -10.07 1.34
C ILE A 507 -12.62 -10.78 0.08
N GLN A 508 -13.74 -10.31 -0.48
CA GLN A 508 -14.42 -10.96 -1.60
C GLN A 508 -13.56 -11.04 -2.86
N ARG A 509 -12.68 -10.06 -3.06
CA ARG A 509 -11.83 -9.99 -4.24
C ARG A 509 -10.52 -9.25 -3.96
N LEU A 510 -9.42 -9.83 -4.40
CA LEU A 510 -8.13 -9.17 -4.53
C LEU A 510 -8.02 -8.48 -5.88
N GLU A 511 -7.80 -7.16 -5.89
CA GLU A 511 -7.55 -6.44 -7.14
C GLU A 511 -6.06 -6.54 -7.51
N TRP A 512 -5.73 -7.54 -8.33
CA TRP A 512 -4.38 -7.68 -8.87
C TRP A 512 -4.00 -6.48 -9.74
N LEU A 513 -2.87 -5.85 -9.41
CA LEU A 513 -2.35 -4.64 -10.08
C LEU A 513 -1.57 -4.99 -11.35
N ASP A 514 -2.14 -5.88 -12.18
CA ASP A 514 -1.57 -6.31 -13.45
C ASP A 514 -1.32 -5.09 -14.37
N SER A 515 -0.29 -5.15 -15.21
CA SER A 515 0.31 -4.04 -15.97
C SER A 515 1.08 -2.98 -15.15
N TYR A 516 1.07 -3.05 -13.81
CA TYR A 516 1.78 -2.11 -12.92
C TYR A 516 2.63 -2.79 -11.85
N GLN A 517 2.94 -4.07 -12.00
CA GLN A 517 3.50 -4.87 -10.90
C GLN A 517 4.83 -4.32 -10.36
N ALA A 518 5.67 -3.76 -11.23
CA ALA A 518 6.93 -3.12 -10.82
C ALA A 518 6.69 -1.90 -9.90
N ALA A 519 5.81 -0.99 -10.30
CA ALA A 519 5.42 0.15 -9.47
C ALA A 519 4.62 -0.28 -8.22
N ALA A 520 3.75 -1.28 -8.37
CA ALA A 520 2.88 -1.79 -7.31
C ALA A 520 3.68 -2.43 -6.17
N SER A 521 4.81 -3.07 -6.47
CA SER A 521 5.70 -3.62 -5.44
C SER A 521 6.17 -2.57 -4.44
N GLY A 522 6.27 -1.30 -4.86
CA GLY A 522 6.57 -0.17 -3.98
C GLY A 522 5.52 0.13 -2.91
N THR A 523 4.29 -0.36 -3.07
CA THR A 523 3.20 -0.13 -2.11
C THR A 523 3.33 -0.97 -0.83
N THR A 524 4.12 -2.05 -0.88
CA THR A 524 4.42 -2.88 0.29
C THR A 524 5.80 -2.61 0.87
N TRP A 525 6.59 -1.73 0.24
CA TRP A 525 7.84 -1.22 0.80
C TRP A 525 7.58 -0.20 1.92
N PRO A 526 8.48 -0.06 2.90
CA PRO A 526 8.30 0.83 4.05
C PRO A 526 8.56 2.31 3.70
N ILE A 527 7.79 2.85 2.75
CA ILE A 527 7.94 4.21 2.21
C ILE A 527 6.61 4.99 2.10
N ALA A 528 5.49 4.39 2.51
CA ALA A 528 4.15 4.99 2.53
C ALA A 528 3.64 5.53 1.18
N ARG A 529 3.96 4.82 0.09
CA ARG A 529 3.53 5.11 -1.28
C ARG A 529 2.29 4.29 -1.69
N GLY A 530 1.40 4.87 -2.49
CA GLY A 530 0.33 4.14 -3.18
C GLY A 530 -1.09 4.49 -2.74
N LEU A 531 -1.24 5.24 -1.65
CA LEU A 531 -2.52 5.83 -1.27
C LEU A 531 -2.68 7.22 -1.90
N ARG A 532 -3.73 7.38 -2.70
CA ARG A 532 -4.17 8.69 -3.19
C ARG A 532 -4.87 9.43 -2.05
N PRO A 533 -4.37 10.61 -1.62
CA PRO A 533 -4.99 11.34 -0.52
C PRO A 533 -6.45 11.72 -0.81
N HIS A 534 -7.26 11.70 0.25
CA HIS A 534 -8.62 12.18 0.24
C HIS A 534 -8.64 13.64 -0.24
N THR A 535 -9.39 13.89 -1.31
CA THR A 535 -9.54 15.25 -1.82
C THR A 535 -10.67 15.92 -1.03
N PRO A 536 -10.37 16.92 -0.16
CA PRO A 536 -11.41 17.57 0.64
C PRO A 536 -12.44 18.22 -0.29
N SER A 537 -13.70 18.18 0.11
CA SER A 537 -14.79 18.85 -0.62
C SER A 537 -14.52 20.36 -0.74
N PHE A 538 -15.12 21.01 -1.74
CA PHE A 538 -14.98 22.45 -1.93
C PHE A 538 -15.35 23.23 -0.65
N GLY A 539 -16.43 22.85 0.02
CA GLY A 539 -16.83 23.44 1.31
C GLY A 539 -15.78 23.21 2.42
N ALA A 540 -15.18 22.02 2.51
CA ALA A 540 -14.11 21.76 3.48
C ALA A 540 -12.84 22.58 3.17
N ARG A 541 -12.50 22.78 1.89
CA ARG A 541 -11.40 23.67 1.48
C ARG A 541 -11.67 25.12 1.87
N ALA A 542 -12.87 25.62 1.58
CA ALA A 542 -13.28 26.98 1.97
C ALA A 542 -13.22 27.15 3.50
N MET A 543 -13.73 26.18 4.27
CA MET A 543 -13.67 26.21 5.73
C MET A 543 -12.24 26.16 6.27
N ARG A 544 -11.31 25.39 5.67
CA ARG A 544 -9.89 25.42 6.07
C ARG A 544 -9.22 26.76 5.80
N VAL A 545 -9.58 27.41 4.68
CA VAL A 545 -9.06 28.75 4.34
C VAL A 545 -9.62 29.80 5.29
N ILE A 546 -10.92 29.71 5.61
CA ILE A 546 -11.60 30.64 6.53
C ILE A 546 -11.16 30.42 7.98
N ALA A 547 -10.90 29.18 8.39
CA ALA A 547 -10.47 28.86 9.74
C ALA A 547 -9.09 29.47 10.09
N GLY A 548 -8.26 29.78 9.09
CA GLY A 548 -6.93 30.36 9.30
C GLY A 548 -6.01 29.48 10.15
N GLY A 549 -4.71 29.80 10.16
CA GLY A 549 -3.81 29.29 11.19
C GLY A 549 -4.24 29.90 12.53
N GLY A 550 -4.97 29.14 13.36
CA GLY A 550 -5.57 29.69 14.59
C GLY A 550 -4.52 30.26 15.56
N ASP A 551 -4.95 31.12 16.47
CA ASP A 551 -4.16 31.92 17.44
C ASP A 551 -3.00 31.18 18.15
N LYS A 552 -3.05 29.84 18.25
CA LYS A 552 -1.93 29.03 18.74
C LYS A 552 -0.69 29.06 17.84
N GLU A 553 -0.82 29.33 16.55
CA GLU A 553 0.30 29.49 15.63
C GLU A 553 0.94 30.89 15.70
N ALA A 554 0.21 31.88 16.24
CA ALA A 554 0.70 33.25 16.45
C ALA A 554 1.56 33.43 17.72
N ILE A 555 1.45 32.50 18.68
CA ILE A 555 2.19 32.52 19.96
C ILE A 555 3.36 31.49 19.95
N ALA A 556 3.54 30.73 18.86
CA ALA A 556 4.53 29.64 18.78
C ALA A 556 5.73 29.96 17.90
#